data_AF-A0A914XW02-F1
#
_entry.id   AF-A0A914XW02-F1
#
_cell.length_a   1.000
_cell.length_b   1.000
_cell.length_c   1.000
_cell.angle_alpha   90.00
_cell.angle_beta   90.00
_cell.angle_gamma   90.00
#
_symmetry.space_group_name_H-M   'P 1'
#
loop_
_entity.id
_entity.type
_entity.pdbx_description
1 polymer ?
#
loop_
_entity_poly.entity_id
_entity_poly.type
_entity_poly.pdbx_seq_one_letter_code
_entity_poly.pdbx_strand_id
1 'polypeptide(L)'
;MTSVNSKAWESLVDRLKSLKSFRLHTGNINNYVELKTKRFKSSSEELVACLDMQFSNLNENVKVSDNGTLLLSAKDAPLTHDRDDLKITLKVFLNEFSINEVDSAIVAILDELKVDSIEQLIIDFPHSGDDEVDNVWLEKVTTVWKELEKLVQNGKVISIGVADFNLKAMKMLMDKADY
;
A
#
# COMPACT_ATOMS: atom_id res chain seq x y z
N MET A 1 24.71 7.30 4.55
CA MET A 1 24.36 7.52 3.13
C MET A 1 24.89 6.33 2.34
N THR A 2 24.06 5.31 2.16
CA THR A 2 24.32 4.20 1.25
C THR A 2 24.20 4.73 -0.16
N SER A 3 25.25 4.59 -0.97
CA SER A 3 25.23 5.02 -2.37
C SER A 3 24.27 4.15 -3.16
N VAL A 4 23.16 4.72 -3.62
CA VAL A 4 22.28 4.09 -4.61
C VAL A 4 23.12 3.65 -5.80
N ASN A 5 22.92 2.44 -6.31
CA ASN A 5 23.54 2.00 -7.55
C ASN A 5 23.06 2.91 -8.69
N SER A 6 23.90 3.89 -9.07
CA SER A 6 23.50 5.03 -9.91
C SER A 6 22.95 4.58 -11.27
N LYS A 7 23.53 3.54 -11.86
CA LYS A 7 23.14 3.02 -13.17
C LYS A 7 21.78 2.31 -13.14
N ALA A 8 21.52 1.49 -12.12
CA ALA A 8 20.23 0.82 -11.94
C ALA A 8 19.10 1.85 -11.69
N TRP A 9 19.41 2.88 -10.91
CA TRP A 9 18.49 3.98 -10.61
C TRP A 9 18.15 4.81 -11.84
N GLU A 10 19.13 5.29 -12.59
CA GLU A 10 18.93 6.07 -13.82
C GLU A 10 18.04 5.29 -14.81
N SER A 11 18.36 4.00 -15.02
CA SER A 11 17.60 3.12 -15.91
C SER A 11 16.14 2.95 -15.46
N LEU A 12 15.90 2.82 -14.14
CA LEU A 12 14.55 2.76 -13.59
C LEU A 12 13.79 4.07 -13.78
N VAL A 13 14.42 5.20 -13.45
CA VAL A 13 13.82 6.53 -13.59
C VAL A 13 13.43 6.81 -15.03
N ASP A 14 14.26 6.46 -16.01
CA ASP A 14 13.95 6.66 -17.42
C ASP A 14 12.75 5.81 -17.89
N ARG A 15 12.60 4.58 -17.37
CA ARG A 15 11.37 3.79 -17.61
C ARG A 15 10.14 4.48 -17.03
N LEU A 16 10.22 4.95 -15.78
CA LEU A 16 9.09 5.59 -15.10
C LEU A 16 8.66 6.90 -15.76
N LYS A 17 9.60 7.70 -16.27
CA LYS A 17 9.30 8.96 -17.00
C LYS A 17 8.39 8.77 -18.21
N SER A 18 8.42 7.60 -18.83
CA SER A 18 7.58 7.29 -19.99
C SER A 18 6.11 6.98 -19.61
N LEU A 19 5.84 6.75 -18.34
CA LEU A 19 4.53 6.35 -17.84
C LEU A 19 3.75 7.59 -17.37
N LYS A 20 2.45 7.64 -17.70
CA LYS A 20 1.55 8.66 -17.18
C LYS A 20 1.28 8.48 -15.67
N SER A 21 1.25 7.24 -15.22
CA SER A 21 1.01 6.82 -13.84
C SER A 21 1.62 5.44 -13.63
N PHE A 22 2.06 5.14 -12.42
CA PHE A 22 2.56 3.82 -12.04
C PHE A 22 2.17 3.50 -10.60
N ARG A 23 2.17 2.22 -10.25
CA ARG A 23 2.01 1.74 -8.87
C ARG A 23 3.34 1.27 -8.33
N LEU A 24 3.61 1.58 -7.07
CA LEU A 24 4.77 1.07 -6.36
C LEU A 24 4.35 -0.09 -5.47
N HIS A 25 4.91 -1.27 -5.72
CA HIS A 25 4.66 -2.47 -4.93
C HIS A 25 5.91 -2.82 -4.13
N THR A 26 5.86 -2.64 -2.81
CA THR A 26 7.00 -2.89 -1.91
C THR A 26 7.21 -4.37 -1.61
N GLY A 27 6.28 -5.25 -2.00
CA GLY A 27 6.38 -6.68 -1.74
C GLY A 27 6.10 -7.03 -0.28
N ASN A 28 6.56 -8.21 0.15
CA ASN A 28 6.35 -8.65 1.53
C ASN A 28 7.28 -7.92 2.51
N ILE A 29 6.74 -6.90 3.17
CA ILE A 29 7.47 -6.09 4.16
C ILE A 29 8.04 -6.91 5.32
N ASN A 30 7.48 -8.09 5.61
CA ASN A 30 7.99 -8.97 6.67
C ASN A 30 9.38 -9.54 6.37
N ASN A 31 9.84 -9.46 5.12
CA ASN A 31 11.19 -9.85 4.72
C ASN A 31 12.29 -8.89 5.22
N TYR A 32 11.89 -7.74 5.79
CA TYR A 32 12.80 -6.72 6.31
C TYR A 32 12.71 -6.67 7.84
N VAL A 33 13.72 -7.20 8.53
CA VAL A 33 13.74 -7.31 10.01
C VAL A 33 13.78 -5.93 10.67
N GLU A 34 14.45 -4.99 10.04
CA GLU A 34 14.61 -3.61 10.47
C GLU A 34 13.26 -2.89 10.56
N LEU A 35 12.36 -3.14 9.60
CA LEU A 35 11.00 -2.57 9.59
C LEU A 35 10.14 -3.13 10.73
N LYS A 36 10.40 -4.36 11.18
CA LYS A 36 9.69 -4.99 12.31
C LYS A 36 10.24 -4.57 13.68
N THR A 37 11.50 -4.13 13.74
CA THR A 37 12.21 -3.87 15.00
C THR A 37 12.29 -2.39 15.34
N LYS A 38 12.18 -1.52 14.35
CA LYS A 38 12.11 -0.07 14.53
C LYS A 38 10.67 0.36 14.85
N ARG A 39 10.53 1.38 15.70
CA ARG A 39 9.27 2.11 15.85
C ARG A 39 9.25 3.31 14.92
N PHE A 40 8.20 3.41 14.12
CA PHE A 40 7.92 4.54 13.24
C PHE A 40 6.82 5.41 13.86
N LYS A 41 6.89 6.72 13.62
CA LYS A 41 5.87 7.66 14.09
C LYS A 41 4.61 7.60 13.24
N SER A 42 4.75 7.28 11.96
CA SER A 42 3.68 7.22 10.98
C SER A 42 3.95 6.14 9.94
N SER A 43 2.89 5.77 9.24
CA SER A 43 2.91 4.87 8.08
C SER A 43 3.78 5.41 6.95
N SER A 44 3.77 6.73 6.74
CA SER A 44 4.66 7.39 5.79
C SER A 44 6.14 7.24 6.16
N GLU A 45 6.51 7.33 7.45
CA GLU A 45 7.90 7.12 7.89
C GLU A 45 8.35 5.67 7.67
N GLU A 46 7.46 4.70 7.96
CA GLU A 46 7.68 3.27 7.68
C GLU A 46 7.90 3.04 6.17
N LEU A 47 7.07 3.65 5.32
CA LEU A 47 7.19 3.56 3.87
C LEU A 47 8.53 4.13 3.38
N VAL A 48 8.92 5.33 3.83
CA VAL A 48 10.20 5.94 3.46
C VAL A 48 11.37 5.05 3.84
N ALA A 49 11.37 4.48 5.05
CA ALA A 49 12.42 3.56 5.47
C ALA A 49 12.44 2.28 4.62
N CYS A 50 11.27 1.74 4.26
CA CYS A 50 11.17 0.60 3.35
C CYS A 50 11.79 0.91 1.99
N LEU A 51 11.44 2.06 1.41
CA LEU A 51 11.95 2.51 0.11
C LEU A 51 13.47 2.75 0.15
N ASP A 52 14.00 3.36 1.20
CA ASP A 52 15.45 3.55 1.37
C ASP A 52 16.21 2.22 1.36
N MET A 53 15.67 1.21 2.05
CA MET A 53 16.25 -0.13 2.09
C MET A 53 16.17 -0.84 0.73
N GLN A 54 15.06 -0.68 0.02
CA GLN A 54 14.85 -1.29 -1.30
C GLN A 54 15.71 -0.63 -2.38
N PHE A 55 15.74 0.71 -2.42
CA PHE A 55 16.55 1.45 -3.39
C PHE A 55 18.05 1.34 -3.12
N SER A 56 18.48 1.17 -1.86
CA SER A 56 19.88 0.87 -1.54
C SER A 56 20.36 -0.47 -2.12
N ASN A 57 19.43 -1.40 -2.38
CA ASN A 57 19.70 -2.73 -2.95
C ASN A 57 19.12 -2.90 -4.37
N LEU A 58 18.87 -1.78 -5.07
CA LEU A 58 18.25 -1.80 -6.38
C LEU A 58 19.13 -2.56 -7.38
N ASN A 59 18.55 -3.56 -8.05
CA ASN A 59 19.22 -4.31 -9.10
C ASN A 59 18.74 -3.88 -10.50
N GLU A 60 19.54 -4.13 -11.53
CA GLU A 60 19.20 -3.77 -12.92
C GLU A 60 17.99 -4.54 -13.47
N ASN A 61 17.58 -5.63 -12.82
CA ASN A 61 16.46 -6.49 -13.24
C ASN A 61 15.10 -6.01 -12.73
N VAL A 62 15.04 -4.90 -11.99
CA VAL A 62 13.76 -4.32 -11.55
C VAL A 62 12.99 -3.83 -12.77
N LYS A 63 11.87 -4.51 -13.02
CA LYS A 63 10.97 -4.25 -14.15
C LYS A 63 9.71 -3.54 -13.69
N VAL A 64 9.16 -2.76 -14.60
CA VAL A 64 7.77 -2.32 -14.53
C VAL A 64 6.97 -3.30 -15.37
N SER A 65 5.92 -3.90 -14.81
CA SER A 65 5.02 -4.79 -15.54
C SER A 65 4.16 -4.00 -16.54
N ASP A 66 3.54 -4.71 -17.49
CA ASP A 66 2.70 -4.11 -18.54
C ASP A 66 1.50 -3.33 -17.98
N ASN A 67 1.04 -3.66 -16.77
CA ASN A 67 -0.01 -2.94 -16.07
C ASN A 67 0.50 -1.69 -15.30
N GLY A 68 1.77 -1.33 -15.42
CA GLY A 68 2.37 -0.16 -14.77
C GLY A 68 2.73 -0.35 -13.30
N THR A 69 2.86 -1.60 -12.81
CA THR A 69 3.34 -1.86 -11.44
C THR A 69 4.86 -2.00 -11.44
N LEU A 70 5.52 -1.23 -10.58
CA LEU A 70 6.91 -1.39 -10.22
C LEU A 70 7.00 -2.25 -8.96
N LEU A 71 7.40 -3.51 -9.11
CA LEU A 71 7.67 -4.41 -7.99
C LEU A 71 9.12 -4.21 -7.51
N LEU A 72 9.27 -3.68 -6.30
CA LEU A 72 10.59 -3.41 -5.70
C LEU A 72 11.20 -4.63 -4.99
N SER A 73 10.39 -5.63 -4.63
CA SER A 73 10.91 -6.82 -3.94
C SER A 73 11.46 -7.83 -4.93
N ALA A 74 12.78 -8.03 -4.89
CA ALA A 74 13.46 -9.16 -5.51
C ALA A 74 13.50 -10.40 -4.59
N LYS A 75 12.94 -10.31 -3.37
CA LYS A 75 13.09 -11.31 -2.30
C LYS A 75 11.80 -12.08 -2.01
N ASP A 76 10.72 -11.82 -2.73
CA ASP A 76 9.47 -12.52 -2.49
C ASP A 76 9.58 -13.92 -3.12
N ALA A 77 9.68 -14.92 -2.25
CA ALA A 77 9.53 -16.31 -2.66
C ALA A 77 8.07 -16.54 -3.08
N PRO A 78 7.81 -17.46 -4.00
CA PRO A 78 6.44 -17.91 -4.28
C PRO A 78 5.74 -18.28 -2.98
N LEU A 79 4.45 -18.01 -2.88
CA LEU A 79 3.64 -18.51 -1.77
C LEU A 79 3.67 -20.05 -1.80
N THR A 80 4.25 -20.67 -0.77
CA THR A 80 4.36 -22.13 -0.65
C THR A 80 3.38 -22.73 0.35
N HIS A 81 2.59 -21.90 1.03
CA HIS A 81 1.62 -22.33 2.04
C HIS A 81 0.23 -22.48 1.43
N ASP A 82 -0.57 -23.38 2.00
CA ASP A 82 -1.97 -23.53 1.63
C ASP A 82 -2.74 -22.22 1.89
N ARG A 83 -3.72 -21.93 1.04
CA ARG A 83 -4.46 -20.66 1.09
C ARG A 83 -5.07 -20.41 2.47
N ASP A 84 -5.61 -21.43 3.12
CA ASP A 84 -6.29 -21.34 4.42
C ASP A 84 -5.33 -20.98 5.57
N ASP A 85 -4.02 -21.19 5.39
CA ASP A 85 -2.98 -20.85 6.37
C ASP A 85 -2.39 -19.44 6.16
N LEU A 86 -2.78 -18.77 5.07
CA LEU A 86 -2.26 -17.44 4.73
C LEU A 86 -3.14 -16.34 5.33
N LYS A 87 -2.48 -15.39 6.00
CA LYS A 87 -3.07 -14.11 6.37
C LYS A 87 -2.35 -12.98 5.64
N ILE A 88 -3.00 -12.47 4.61
CA ILE A 88 -2.52 -11.40 3.75
C ILE A 88 -3.07 -10.08 4.28
N THR A 89 -2.15 -9.17 4.62
CA THR A 89 -2.48 -7.78 4.94
C THR A 89 -1.92 -6.88 3.86
N LEU A 90 -2.80 -6.22 3.12
CA LEU A 90 -2.43 -5.20 2.14
C LEU A 90 -2.60 -3.81 2.78
N LYS A 91 -1.54 -3.00 2.73
CA LYS A 91 -1.60 -1.59 3.12
C LYS A 91 -1.45 -0.72 1.87
N VAL A 92 -2.46 0.09 1.58
CA VAL A 92 -2.49 0.96 0.40
C VAL A 92 -2.31 2.41 0.83
N PHE A 93 -1.32 3.06 0.26
CA PHE A 93 -1.06 4.50 0.43
C PHE A 93 -1.71 5.24 -0.72
N LEU A 94 -2.81 5.93 -0.45
CA LEU A 94 -3.55 6.66 -1.46
C LEU A 94 -2.88 7.98 -1.78
N ASN A 95 -2.79 8.31 -3.07
CA ASN A 95 -2.38 9.64 -3.51
C ASN A 95 -3.59 10.57 -3.62
N GLU A 96 -4.73 10.01 -4.01
CA GLU A 96 -6.01 10.72 -4.11
C GLU A 96 -7.12 9.97 -3.36
N PHE A 97 -8.21 10.65 -3.02
CA PHE A 97 -9.40 10.02 -2.42
C PHE A 97 -10.20 9.26 -3.48
N SER A 98 -9.62 8.17 -4.00
CA SER A 98 -10.11 7.44 -5.16
C SER A 98 -10.16 5.94 -4.89
N ILE A 99 -11.36 5.36 -4.91
CA ILE A 99 -11.53 3.90 -4.80
C ILE A 99 -10.83 3.15 -5.94
N ASN A 100 -10.69 3.77 -7.12
CA ASN A 100 -10.03 3.15 -8.27
C ASN A 100 -8.57 2.79 -7.98
N GLU A 101 -7.86 3.59 -7.16
CA GLU A 101 -6.49 3.26 -6.74
C GLU A 101 -6.46 1.99 -5.88
N VAL A 102 -7.44 1.84 -4.99
CA VAL A 102 -7.60 0.65 -4.13
C VAL A 102 -7.96 -0.57 -4.96
N ASP A 103 -8.97 -0.47 -5.82
CA ASP A 103 -9.38 -1.57 -6.69
C ASP A 103 -8.22 -2.03 -7.58
N SER A 104 -7.47 -1.08 -8.13
CA SER A 104 -6.28 -1.40 -8.93
C SER A 104 -5.20 -2.11 -8.12
N ALA A 105 -4.99 -1.74 -6.85
CA ALA A 105 -4.02 -2.39 -5.97
C ALA A 105 -4.48 -3.80 -5.59
N ILE A 106 -5.77 -3.99 -5.30
CA ILE A 106 -6.36 -5.29 -4.98
C ILE A 106 -6.26 -6.23 -6.19
N VAL A 107 -6.67 -5.79 -7.38
CA VAL A 107 -6.55 -6.63 -8.58
C VAL A 107 -5.10 -7.05 -8.83
N ALA A 108 -4.14 -6.12 -8.66
CA ALA A 108 -2.73 -6.43 -8.82
C ALA A 108 -2.24 -7.47 -7.80
N ILE A 109 -2.58 -7.34 -6.51
CA ILE A 109 -2.10 -8.29 -5.49
C ILE A 109 -2.75 -9.66 -5.63
N LEU A 110 -4.05 -9.72 -5.97
CA LEU A 110 -4.76 -10.99 -6.15
C LEU A 110 -4.17 -11.78 -7.33
N ASP A 111 -3.88 -11.09 -8.43
CA ASP A 111 -3.21 -11.71 -9.59
C ASP A 111 -1.75 -12.09 -9.28
N GLU A 112 -1.01 -11.26 -8.55
CA GLU A 112 0.39 -11.56 -8.18
C GLU A 112 0.48 -12.79 -7.28
N LEU A 113 -0.35 -12.84 -6.22
CA LEU A 113 -0.33 -13.89 -5.22
C LEU A 113 -1.15 -15.13 -5.63
N LYS A 114 -1.91 -15.06 -6.72
CA LYS A 114 -2.82 -16.11 -7.20
C LYS A 114 -3.82 -16.54 -6.12
N VAL A 115 -4.44 -15.55 -5.48
CA VAL A 115 -5.47 -15.72 -4.45
C VAL A 115 -6.73 -14.95 -4.82
N ASP A 116 -7.88 -15.36 -4.29
CA ASP A 116 -9.17 -14.75 -4.60
C ASP A 116 -9.61 -13.65 -3.61
N SER A 117 -8.95 -13.56 -2.46
CA SER A 117 -9.29 -12.61 -1.40
C SER A 117 -8.08 -12.25 -0.53
N ILE A 118 -8.19 -11.14 0.20
CA ILE A 118 -7.23 -10.69 1.22
C ILE A 118 -7.88 -10.61 2.60
N GLU A 119 -7.17 -10.99 3.66
CA GLU A 119 -7.71 -11.00 5.02
C GLU A 119 -7.90 -9.58 5.59
N GLN A 120 -6.97 -8.68 5.29
CA GLN A 120 -7.00 -7.34 5.84
C GLN A 120 -6.50 -6.30 4.84
N LEU A 121 -7.30 -5.26 4.63
CA LEU A 121 -6.93 -4.07 3.88
C LEU A 121 -6.79 -2.89 4.84
N ILE A 122 -5.65 -2.19 4.79
CA ILE A 122 -5.40 -0.98 5.58
C ILE A 122 -5.18 0.18 4.61
N ILE A 123 -5.92 1.27 4.79
CA ILE A 123 -5.80 2.46 3.94
C ILE A 123 -5.08 3.58 4.69
N ASP A 124 -4.03 4.12 4.09
CA ASP A 124 -3.42 5.40 4.45
C ASP A 124 -3.96 6.47 3.49
N PHE A 125 -4.69 7.45 4.03
CA PHE A 125 -5.37 8.48 3.25
C PHE A 125 -4.48 9.71 3.05
N PRO A 126 -4.68 10.49 1.98
CA PRO A 126 -3.94 11.74 1.81
C PRO A 126 -4.22 12.70 2.97
N HIS A 127 -3.17 13.25 3.59
CA HIS A 127 -3.27 14.26 4.65
C HIS A 127 -2.82 15.63 4.13
N SER A 128 -3.52 16.70 4.52
CA SER A 128 -3.24 18.07 4.07
C SER A 128 -2.08 18.76 4.82
N GLY A 129 -1.19 18.01 5.48
CA GLY A 129 0.02 18.55 6.13
C GLY A 129 -0.20 19.16 7.51
N ASP A 130 -1.41 19.64 7.80
CA ASP A 130 -1.86 19.98 9.15
C ASP A 130 -2.67 18.80 9.69
N ASP A 131 -2.31 18.29 10.88
CA ASP A 131 -2.99 17.18 11.58
C ASP A 131 -4.47 17.48 11.94
N GLU A 132 -5.03 18.57 11.44
CA GLU A 132 -6.44 18.91 11.59
C GLU A 132 -7.31 18.04 10.68
N VAL A 133 -7.91 17.06 11.32
CA VAL A 133 -9.11 16.38 10.85
C VAL A 133 -10.23 17.41 10.79
N ASP A 134 -10.43 17.98 9.61
CA ASP A 134 -11.58 18.82 9.30
C ASP A 134 -12.73 17.99 8.70
N ASN A 135 -13.91 18.62 8.60
CA ASN A 135 -15.10 17.95 8.08
C ASN A 135 -14.98 17.62 6.58
N VAL A 136 -14.23 18.41 5.81
CA VAL A 136 -14.07 18.23 4.36
C VAL A 136 -13.22 17.00 4.06
N TRP A 137 -12.10 16.85 4.76
CA TRP A 137 -11.27 15.65 4.71
C TRP A 137 -12.08 14.42 5.13
N LEU A 138 -12.82 14.51 6.24
CA LEU A 138 -13.62 13.39 6.71
C LEU A 138 -14.72 12.98 5.71
N GLU A 139 -15.37 13.93 5.04
CA GLU A 139 -16.35 13.64 3.99
C GLU A 139 -15.73 12.87 2.82
N LYS A 140 -14.52 13.26 2.40
CA LYS A 140 -13.78 12.53 1.35
C LYS A 140 -13.39 11.12 1.81
N VAL A 141 -12.87 10.97 3.02
CA VAL A 141 -12.58 9.67 3.63
C VAL A 141 -13.82 8.81 3.68
N THR A 142 -14.94 9.34 4.19
CA THR A 142 -16.21 8.60 4.33
C THR A 142 -16.73 8.13 2.97
N THR A 143 -16.58 8.97 1.93
CA THR A 143 -16.98 8.62 0.57
C THR A 143 -16.23 7.40 0.05
N VAL A 144 -14.90 7.38 0.21
CA VAL A 144 -14.09 6.22 -0.16
C VAL A 144 -14.42 5.03 0.74
N TRP A 145 -14.59 5.24 2.04
CA TRP A 145 -14.86 4.20 3.03
C TRP A 145 -16.12 3.39 2.72
N LYS A 146 -17.22 4.05 2.31
CA LYS A 146 -18.45 3.34 1.89
C LYS A 146 -18.23 2.43 0.69
N GLU A 147 -17.32 2.78 -0.21
CA GLU A 147 -16.95 1.89 -1.31
C GLU A 147 -16.06 0.73 -0.83
N LEU A 148 -15.18 0.97 0.14
CA LEU A 148 -14.39 -0.10 0.78
C LEU A 148 -15.27 -1.13 1.49
N GLU A 149 -16.35 -0.70 2.14
CA GLU A 149 -17.32 -1.59 2.79
C GLU A 149 -17.96 -2.57 1.78
N LYS A 150 -18.18 -2.14 0.53
CA LYS A 150 -18.67 -3.03 -0.54
C LYS A 150 -17.67 -4.12 -0.91
N LEU A 151 -16.37 -3.87 -0.74
CA LEU A 151 -15.32 -4.88 -0.94
C LEU A 151 -15.35 -5.96 0.15
N VAL A 152 -15.83 -5.61 1.34
CA VAL A 152 -16.10 -6.58 2.40
C VAL A 152 -17.35 -7.39 2.07
N GLN A 153 -18.43 -6.70 1.70
CA GLN A 153 -19.71 -7.34 1.36
C GLN A 153 -19.61 -8.33 0.19
N ASN A 154 -18.74 -8.07 -0.79
CA ASN A 154 -18.51 -8.97 -1.92
C ASN A 154 -17.43 -10.04 -1.68
N GLY A 155 -16.82 -10.09 -0.50
CA GLY A 155 -15.85 -11.11 -0.10
C GLY A 155 -14.45 -10.95 -0.69
N LYS A 156 -14.16 -9.88 -1.44
CA LYS A 156 -12.78 -9.60 -1.92
C LYS A 156 -11.83 -9.31 -0.77
N VAL A 157 -12.33 -8.72 0.30
CA VAL A 157 -11.59 -8.37 1.50
C VAL A 157 -12.35 -8.85 2.73
N ILE A 158 -11.68 -9.48 3.70
CA ILE A 158 -12.37 -9.96 4.91
C ILE A 158 -12.55 -8.84 5.94
N SER A 159 -11.57 -7.94 6.06
CA SER A 159 -11.64 -6.80 6.99
C SER A 159 -10.93 -5.57 6.42
N ILE A 160 -11.46 -4.38 6.75
CA ILE A 160 -10.88 -3.09 6.36
C ILE A 160 -10.48 -2.30 7.60
N GLY A 161 -9.45 -1.45 7.44
CA GLY A 161 -8.92 -0.60 8.49
C GLY A 161 -8.26 0.65 7.92
N VAL A 162 -7.88 1.55 8.81
CA VAL A 162 -7.20 2.82 8.49
C VAL A 162 -5.85 2.89 9.18
N ALA A 163 -4.91 3.58 8.55
CA ALA A 163 -3.61 3.92 9.11
C ALA A 163 -3.61 5.36 9.63
N ASP A 164 -2.79 5.63 10.65
CA ASP A 164 -2.48 6.98 11.16
C ASP A 164 -3.68 7.83 11.62
N PHE A 165 -4.83 7.22 11.92
CA PHE A 165 -5.97 7.95 12.50
C PHE A 165 -5.78 8.18 13.99
N ASN A 166 -5.95 9.44 14.42
CA ASN A 166 -6.11 9.76 15.84
C ASN A 166 -7.50 9.36 16.36
N LEU A 167 -7.68 9.40 17.69
CA LEU A 167 -8.94 9.01 18.33
C LEU A 167 -10.16 9.80 17.82
N LYS A 168 -9.97 11.08 17.48
CA LYS A 168 -11.04 11.94 16.95
C LYS A 168 -11.46 11.47 15.56
N ALA A 169 -10.50 11.30 14.63
CA ALA A 169 -10.76 10.78 13.29
C ALA A 169 -11.44 9.41 13.33
N MET A 170 -10.94 8.50 14.17
CA MET A 170 -11.53 7.16 14.35
C MET A 170 -12.99 7.24 14.76
N LYS A 171 -13.31 8.02 15.80
CA LYS A 171 -14.70 8.17 16.27
C LYS A 171 -15.60 8.74 15.18
N MET A 172 -15.15 9.80 14.51
CA MET A 172 -15.94 10.44 13.47
C MET A 172 -16.17 9.54 12.25
N LEU A 173 -15.21 8.67 11.90
CA LEU A 173 -15.41 7.68 10.85
C LEU A 173 -16.36 6.57 11.30
N MET A 174 -16.21 6.05 12.52
CA MET A 174 -17.10 5.02 13.08
C MET A 174 -18.55 5.49 13.15
N ASP A 175 -18.80 6.76 13.49
CA ASP A 175 -20.15 7.33 13.52
C ASP A 175 -20.81 7.41 12.13
N LYS A 176 -20.03 7.30 11.05
CA LYS A 176 -20.48 7.38 9.65
C LYS A 176 -20.39 6.06 8.88
N ALA A 177 -19.71 5.06 9.45
CA ALA A 177 -19.50 3.76 8.84
C ALA A 177 -20.79 2.93 8.90
N ASP A 178 -21.07 2.19 7.83
CA ASP A 178 -22.26 1.35 7.69
C ASP A 178 -21.81 -0.12 7.80
N TYR A 179 -21.84 -0.69 9.01
CA TYR A 179 -21.49 -2.11 9.21
C TYR A 179 -22.69 -3.03 8.95
#